data_AF-R4YRH8-F1
#
_entry.id   AF-R4YRH8-F1
#
_cell.length_a   1.000
_cell.length_b   1.000
_cell.length_c   1.000
_cell.angle_alpha   90.00
_cell.angle_beta   90.00
_cell.angle_gamma   90.00
#
_symmetry.space_group_name_H-M   'P 1'
#
loop_
_entity.id
_entity.type
_entity.pdbx_description
1 polymer ?
#
loop_
_entity_poly.entity_id
_entity_poly.type
_entity_poly.pdbx_seq_one_letter_code
_entity_poly.pdbx_strand_id
1 'polypeptide(L)'
;MNIGSLIEANQWIWNLAMTIFWVGAIIISIYIKKVNNLTYPETFLAAAGLKKFKRNWKINIGQFLVMVVPMGLMAYVISSGGSI
;
A
#
# COMPACT_ATOMS: atom_id res chain seq x y z
N MET A 1 10.35 22.33 -12.43
CA MET A 1 9.34 22.23 -11.36
C MET A 1 9.89 21.33 -10.25
N ASN A 2 9.71 21.64 -8.96
CA ASN A 2 10.18 20.77 -7.87
C ASN A 2 9.10 19.74 -7.53
N ILE A 3 9.48 18.54 -7.11
CA ILE A 3 8.55 17.47 -6.74
C ILE A 3 7.56 17.89 -5.64
N GLY A 4 7.98 18.78 -4.72
CA GLY A 4 7.10 19.38 -3.72
C GLY A 4 5.92 20.14 -4.35
N SER A 5 6.20 21.04 -5.29
CA SER A 5 5.17 21.79 -6.01
C SER A 5 4.22 20.92 -6.85
N LEU A 6 4.70 19.76 -7.33
CA LEU A 6 3.88 18.80 -8.07
C LEU A 6 2.93 18.00 -7.17
N ILE A 7 3.44 17.61 -6.00
CA ILE A 7 2.65 16.95 -4.96
C ILE A 7 1.59 17.90 -4.42
N GLU A 8 1.93 19.17 -4.18
CA GLU A 8 0.96 20.20 -3.75
C GLU A 8 -0.14 20.42 -4.82
N ALA A 9 0.23 20.52 -6.10
CA ALA A 9 -0.74 20.66 -7.19
C ALA A 9 -1.68 19.45 -7.34
N ASN A 10 -1.22 18.25 -6.97
CA ASN A 10 -1.98 17.00 -7.04
C ASN A 10 -2.24 16.39 -5.65
N GLN A 11 -2.35 17.23 -4.62
CA GLN A 11 -2.35 16.79 -3.21
C GLN A 11 -3.48 15.81 -2.92
N TRP A 12 -4.62 15.94 -3.60
CA TRP A 12 -5.73 15.02 -3.49
C TRP A 12 -5.38 13.60 -3.98
N ILE A 13 -4.67 13.46 -5.11
CA ILE A 13 -4.25 12.15 -5.67
C ILE A 13 -3.21 11.52 -4.75
N TRP A 14 -2.27 12.34 -4.28
CA TRP A 14 -1.22 11.90 -3.37
C TRP A 14 -1.81 11.37 -2.06
N ASN A 15 -2.74 12.13 -1.46
CA ASN A 15 -3.45 11.71 -0.26
C ASN A 15 -4.27 10.44 -0.52
N LEU A 16 -4.96 10.33 -1.65
CA LEU A 16 -5.71 9.13 -2.02
C LEU A 16 -4.79 7.91 -2.14
N ALA A 17 -3.64 8.04 -2.79
CA ALA A 17 -2.66 6.96 -2.91
C ALA A 17 -2.18 6.49 -1.53
N MET A 18 -1.85 7.44 -0.64
CA MET A 18 -1.45 7.14 0.74
C MET A 18 -2.58 6.48 1.53
N THR A 19 -3.83 6.95 1.40
CA THR A 19 -4.99 6.34 2.05
C THR A 19 -5.20 4.90 1.58
N ILE A 20 -5.16 4.65 0.26
CA ILE A 20 -5.30 3.30 -0.31
C ILE A 20 -4.19 2.38 0.23
N PHE A 21 -2.95 2.86 0.29
CA PHE A 21 -1.84 2.09 0.83
C PHE A 21 -2.09 1.68 2.30
N TRP A 22 -2.35 2.65 3.18
CA TRP A 22 -2.49 2.39 4.61
C TRP A 22 -3.73 1.57 4.94
N VAL A 23 -4.88 1.92 4.37
CA VAL A 23 -6.13 1.16 4.59
C VAL A 23 -5.99 -0.25 4.00
N GLY A 24 -5.41 -0.37 2.82
CA GLY A 24 -5.13 -1.65 2.19
C GLY A 24 -4.19 -2.53 3.01
N ALA A 25 -3.12 -1.96 3.55
CA ALA A 25 -2.16 -2.64 4.43
C ALA A 25 -2.82 -3.14 5.72
N ILE A 26 -3.74 -2.37 6.30
CA ILE A 26 -4.52 -2.79 7.48
C ILE A 26 -5.45 -3.95 7.12
N ILE A 27 -6.23 -3.83 6.05
CA ILE A 27 -7.18 -4.85 5.61
C ILE A 27 -6.46 -6.16 5.31
N ILE A 28 -5.35 -6.12 4.57
CA ILE A 28 -4.59 -7.33 4.22
C ILE A 28 -3.96 -7.97 5.46
N SER A 29 -3.48 -7.17 6.42
CA SER A 29 -2.93 -7.67 7.69
C SER A 29 -3.99 -8.38 8.52
N ILE A 30 -5.20 -7.82 8.62
CA ILE A 30 -6.34 -8.47 9.29
C ILE A 30 -6.75 -9.74 8.56
N TYR A 31 -6.71 -9.74 7.22
CA TYR A 31 -7.00 -10.94 6.44
C TYR A 31 -5.97 -12.05 6.65
N ILE A 32 -4.67 -11.71 6.63
CA ILE A 32 -3.56 -12.64 6.93
C ILE A 32 -3.74 -13.23 8.33
N LYS A 33 -4.03 -12.39 9.33
CA LYS A 33 -4.33 -12.81 10.70
C LYS A 33 -5.44 -13.86 10.71
N LYS A 34 -6.57 -13.57 10.06
CA LYS A 34 -7.75 -14.45 10.02
C LYS A 34 -7.45 -15.79 9.33
N VAL A 35 -6.71 -15.79 8.23
CA VAL A 35 -6.39 -17.02 7.48
C VAL A 35 -5.35 -17.88 8.19
N ASN A 36 -4.45 -17.26 8.94
CA ASN A 36 -3.33 -17.94 9.60
C ASN A 36 -3.53 -18.15 11.10
N ASN A 37 -4.69 -17.76 11.66
CA ASN A 37 -4.99 -17.78 13.10
C ASN A 37 -3.88 -17.14 13.94
N LEU A 38 -3.35 -15.99 13.48
CA LEU A 38 -2.29 -15.28 14.20
C LEU A 38 -2.87 -14.43 15.34
N THR A 39 -2.06 -14.21 16.37
CA THR A 39 -2.29 -13.18 17.38
C THR A 39 -1.94 -11.79 16.84
N TYR A 40 -2.32 -10.72 17.54
CA TYR A 40 -1.98 -9.35 17.13
C TYR A 40 -0.46 -9.09 17.06
N PRO A 41 0.36 -9.50 18.06
CA PRO A 41 1.81 -9.34 17.97
C PRO A 41 2.41 -10.11 16.78
N GLU A 42 1.93 -11.32 16.52
CA GLU A 42 2.39 -12.12 15.38
C GLU A 42 1.99 -11.52 14.04
N THR A 43 0.83 -10.89 13.97
CA THR A 43 0.37 -10.15 12.79
C THR A 43 1.26 -8.95 12.53
N PHE A 44 1.68 -8.24 13.57
CA PHE A 44 2.63 -7.12 13.44
C PHE A 44 3.99 -7.61 12.94
N LEU A 45 4.52 -8.70 13.51
CA LEU A 45 5.76 -9.33 13.02
C LEU A 45 5.63 -9.81 11.57
N ALA A 46 4.47 -10.34 11.17
CA ALA A 46 4.21 -10.76 9.80
C ALA A 46 4.14 -9.56 8.83
N ALA A 47 3.50 -8.46 9.23
CA ALA A 47 3.42 -7.23 8.45
C ALA A 47 4.80 -6.56 8.28
N ALA A 48 5.65 -6.63 9.30
CA ALA A 48 7.04 -6.18 9.25
C ALA A 48 7.99 -7.13 8.49
N GLY A 49 7.49 -8.28 8.00
CA GLY A 49 8.31 -9.28 7.31
C GLY A 49 9.18 -10.16 8.21
N LEU A 50 9.05 -10.04 9.54
CA LEU A 50 9.83 -10.78 10.54
C LEU A 50 9.24 -12.18 10.85
N LYS A 51 7.98 -12.43 10.49
CA LYS A 51 7.32 -13.72 10.69
C LYS A 51 6.77 -14.29 9.38
N LYS A 52 7.08 -15.55 9.09
CA LYS A 52 6.50 -16.29 7.97
C LYS A 52 5.04 -16.66 8.27
N PHE A 53 4.20 -16.64 7.26
CA PHE A 53 2.80 -17.05 7.31
C PHE A 53 2.45 -17.84 6.04
N LYS A 54 1.37 -18.63 6.08
CA LYS A 54 0.88 -19.35 4.90
C LYS A 54 0.31 -18.36 3.91
N ARG A 55 0.87 -18.38 2.70
CA ARG A 55 0.39 -17.59 1.57
C ARG A 55 -0.76 -18.31 0.88
N ASN A 56 -1.69 -17.53 0.35
CA ASN A 56 -2.70 -18.00 -0.60
C ASN A 56 -2.81 -16.97 -1.74
N TRP A 57 -3.50 -17.32 -2.81
CA TRP A 57 -3.61 -16.44 -3.98
C TRP A 57 -4.25 -15.09 -3.63
N LYS A 58 -5.22 -15.06 -2.71
CA LYS A 58 -5.89 -13.83 -2.25
C LYS A 58 -4.96 -12.88 -1.52
N ILE A 59 -4.09 -13.42 -0.65
CA ILE A 59 -3.06 -12.65 0.05
C ILE A 59 -2.08 -12.07 -0.95
N ASN A 60 -1.61 -12.88 -1.91
CA ASN A 60 -0.64 -12.42 -2.90
C ASN A 60 -1.22 -11.29 -3.78
N ILE A 61 -2.45 -11.46 -4.28
CA ILE A 61 -3.12 -10.42 -5.08
C ILE A 61 -3.41 -9.18 -4.22
N GLY A 62 -3.87 -9.35 -2.99
CA GLY A 62 -4.10 -8.24 -2.08
C GLY A 62 -2.83 -7.43 -1.82
N GLN A 63 -1.72 -8.09 -1.46
CA GLN A 63 -0.43 -7.43 -1.28
C GLN A 63 0.06 -6.74 -2.56
N PHE A 64 -0.11 -7.38 -3.72
CA PHE A 64 0.23 -6.80 -5.02
C PHE A 64 -0.55 -5.51 -5.28
N LEU A 65 -1.88 -5.53 -5.12
CA LEU A 65 -2.74 -4.36 -5.35
C LEU A 65 -2.44 -3.22 -4.37
N VAL A 66 -2.21 -3.54 -3.09
CA VAL A 66 -1.87 -2.55 -2.06
C VAL A 66 -0.56 -1.83 -2.37
N MET A 67 0.36 -2.45 -3.10
CA MET A 67 1.57 -1.77 -3.56
C MET A 67 1.37 -1.07 -4.91
N VAL A 68 0.87 -1.78 -5.91
CA VAL A 68 0.83 -1.30 -7.30
C VAL A 68 -0.14 -0.15 -7.50
N VAL A 69 -1.31 -0.16 -6.85
CA VAL A 69 -2.31 0.90 -7.05
C VAL A 69 -1.80 2.26 -6.51
N PRO A 70 -1.32 2.38 -5.26
CA PRO A 70 -0.72 3.61 -4.77
C PRO A 70 0.50 4.05 -5.60
N MET A 71 1.37 3.12 -5.97
CA MET A 71 2.55 3.44 -6.79
C MET A 71 2.17 3.98 -8.16
N GLY A 72 1.14 3.41 -8.81
CA GLY A 72 0.64 3.90 -10.09
C GLY A 72 0.08 5.32 -10.00
N LEU A 73 -0.66 5.63 -8.92
CA LEU A 73 -1.16 6.97 -8.66
C LEU A 73 -0.03 7.98 -8.40
N MET A 74 0.97 7.60 -7.60
CA MET A 74 2.14 8.46 -7.35
C MET A 74 2.97 8.66 -8.62
N ALA A 75 3.17 7.62 -9.42
CA ALA A 75 3.86 7.70 -10.71
C ALA A 75 3.11 8.61 -11.69
N TYR A 76 1.77 8.55 -11.72
CA TYR A 76 0.95 9.48 -12.49
C TYR A 76 1.21 10.93 -12.08
N VAL A 77 1.19 11.24 -10.78
CA VAL A 77 1.47 12.59 -10.24
C VAL A 77 2.87 13.08 -10.63
N ILE A 78 3.87 12.20 -10.60
CA ILE A 78 5.24 12.55 -10.99
C ILE A 78 5.31 12.79 -12.50
N SER A 79 4.67 11.94 -13.31
CA SER A 79 4.69 12.03 -14.77
C SER A 79 3.94 13.24 -15.32
N SER A 80 2.81 13.61 -14.71
CA SER A 80 2.02 14.78 -15.11
C SER A 80 2.77 16.10 -14.89
N GLY A 81 3.77 16.08 -14.01
CA GLY A 81 4.70 17.18 -13.80
C GLY A 81 5.87 17.27 -14.78
N GLY A 82 6.15 16.22 -15.55
CA GLY A 82 7.18 16.20 -16.58
C GLY A 82 6.69 16.63 -17.98
N SER A 83 5.38 16.80 -18.14
CA SER A 83 4.72 17.17 -19.41
C SER A 83 4.46 18.69 -19.57
N ILE A 84 5.16 19.53 -18.83
CA ILE A 84 5.15 21.01 -18.96
C ILE A 84 6.58 21.52 -19.07
#